data_AF-A0A6G3UIZ0-F1
#
_entry.id   AF-A0A6G3UIZ0-F1
#
_cell.length_a   1.000
_cell.length_b   1.000
_cell.length_c   1.000
_cell.angle_alpha   90.00
_cell.angle_beta   90.00
_cell.angle_gamma   90.00
#
_symmetry.space_group_name_H-M   'P 1'
#
loop_
_entity.id
_entity.type
_entity.pdbx_description
1 polymer ?
#
loop_
_entity_poly.entity_id
_entity_poly.type
_entity_poly.pdbx_seq_one_letter_code
_entity_poly.pdbx_strand_id
1 'polypeptide(L)' 'VGAAWAASAAVTAAYSPAGPAVLPAGYGASLTADEVFARAAAHGDDHTIKFTDTALDVGDATALAAALRSVELNPPVL' A
#
# COMPACT_ATOMS: atom_id res chain seq x y z
N VAL A 1 3.90 12.87 -27.13
CA VAL A 1 4.08 12.80 -25.65
C VAL A 1 2.94 13.45 -24.87
N GLY A 2 2.40 14.61 -25.28
CA GLY A 2 1.31 15.28 -24.52
C GLY A 2 -0.01 14.50 -24.39
N ALA A 3 -0.45 13.78 -25.43
CA ALA A 3 -1.72 13.04 -25.38
C ALA A 3 -1.71 11.88 -24.36
N ALA A 4 -0.62 11.12 -24.30
CA ALA A 4 -0.48 10.03 -23.33
C ALA A 4 -0.44 10.58 -21.89
N TRP A 5 0.33 11.65 -21.64
CA TRP A 5 0.37 12.30 -20.34
C TRP A 5 -1.00 12.85 -19.92
N ALA A 6 -1.70 13.52 -20.83
CA ALA A 6 -3.04 14.04 -20.56
C ALA A 6 -4.04 12.92 -20.25
N ALA A 7 -3.97 11.80 -20.98
CA ALA A 7 -4.81 10.64 -20.72
C ALA A 7 -4.51 10.02 -19.35
N SER A 8 -3.24 9.81 -18.99
CA SER A 8 -2.85 9.30 -17.67
C SER A 8 -3.29 10.24 -16.55
N ALA A 9 -3.07 11.54 -16.69
CA ALA A 9 -3.50 12.52 -15.69
C ALA A 9 -5.03 12.55 -15.51
N ALA A 10 -5.79 12.47 -16.61
CA ALA A 10 -7.25 12.44 -16.56
C ALA A 10 -7.76 11.18 -15.83
N VAL A 11 -7.19 10.01 -16.13
CA VAL A 11 -7.54 8.75 -15.43
C VAL A 11 -7.17 8.84 -13.95
N THR A 12 -5.96 9.28 -13.61
CA THR A 12 -5.55 9.45 -12.21
C THR A 12 -6.47 10.42 -11.47
N ALA A 13 -6.82 11.56 -12.07
CA ALA A 13 -7.71 12.54 -11.45
C ALA A 13 -9.14 12.00 -11.27
N ALA A 14 -9.65 11.25 -12.25
CA ALA A 14 -11.00 10.67 -12.19
C ALA A 14 -11.16 9.61 -11.09
N TYR A 15 -10.09 8.88 -10.78
CA TYR A 15 -10.09 7.82 -9.74
C TYR A 15 -9.41 8.23 -8.43
N SER A 16 -8.89 9.45 -8.33
CA SER A 16 -8.27 9.92 -7.08
C SER A 16 -9.34 10.04 -5.99
N PRO A 17 -9.07 9.53 -4.77
CA PRO A 17 -10.01 9.70 -3.67
C PRO A 17 -10.11 11.18 -3.30
N ALA A 18 -11.27 11.61 -2.81
CA ALA A 18 -11.51 13.00 -2.41
C ALA A 18 -10.62 13.46 -1.24
N GLY A 19 -10.04 12.52 -0.49
CA GLY A 19 -9.11 12.75 0.59
C GLY A 19 -8.39 11.46 1.00
N PRO A 20 -7.36 11.56 1.86
CA PRO A 20 -6.66 10.40 2.37
C PRO A 20 -7.58 9.51 3.21
N ALA A 21 -7.28 8.20 3.25
CA ALA A 21 -7.98 7.29 4.14
C ALA A 21 -7.72 7.66 5.62
N VAL A 22 -8.79 7.71 6.41
CA VAL A 22 -8.67 7.94 7.86
C VAL A 22 -8.39 6.60 8.54
N LEU A 23 -7.21 6.49 9.15
CA LEU A 23 -6.82 5.33 9.93
C LEU A 23 -6.98 5.61 11.44
N PRO A 24 -7.23 4.58 12.26
CA PRO A 24 -7.23 4.73 13.71
C PRO A 24 -5.93 5.37 14.22
N ALA A 25 -6.02 6.16 15.29
CA ALA A 25 -4.84 6.72 15.93
C ALA A 25 -3.88 5.61 16.36
N GLY A 26 -2.59 5.74 16.02
CA GLY A 26 -1.59 4.73 16.32
C GLY A 26 -1.66 3.48 15.43
N TYR A 27 -2.38 3.52 14.31
CA TYR A 27 -2.42 2.41 13.36
C TYR A 27 -1.00 1.99 12.92
N GLY A 28 -0.67 0.72 13.17
CA GLY A 28 0.65 0.16 12.87
C GLY A 28 1.80 0.68 13.74
N ALA A 29 1.57 1.56 14.72
CA ALA A 29 2.63 2.23 15.47
C ALA A 29 3.49 1.28 16.32
N SER A 30 2.95 0.11 16.69
CA SER A 30 3.67 -0.91 17.45
C SER A 30 4.35 -1.97 16.58
N LEU A 31 4.17 -1.92 15.26
CA LEU A 31 4.64 -2.96 14.35
C LEU A 31 5.96 -2.57 13.71
N THR A 32 6.88 -3.51 13.69
CA THR A 32 8.16 -3.42 13.00
C THR A 32 7.99 -3.76 11.52
N ALA A 33 8.96 -3.32 10.71
CA ALA A 33 9.06 -3.68 9.29
C ALA A 33 9.00 -5.20 9.08
N ASP A 34 9.76 -5.96 9.87
CA ASP A 34 9.83 -7.43 9.77
C ASP A 34 8.48 -8.09 10.08
N GLU A 35 7.74 -7.60 11.08
CA GLU A 35 6.40 -8.11 11.40
C GLU A 35 5.39 -7.82 10.30
N VAL A 36 5.49 -6.67 9.62
CA VAL A 36 4.63 -6.35 8.47
C VAL A 36 4.99 -7.24 7.29
N PHE A 37 6.28 -7.44 7.01
CA PHE A 37 6.72 -8.34 5.94
C PHE A 37 6.32 -9.79 6.20
N ALA A 38 6.45 -10.29 7.44
CA ALA A 38 6.01 -11.62 7.80
C ALA A 38 4.50 -11.83 7.58
N ARG A 39 3.68 -10.81 7.86
CA ARG A 39 2.24 -10.86 7.56
C ARG A 39 1.97 -10.90 6.05
N ALA A 40 2.68 -10.10 5.26
CA ALA A 40 2.55 -10.11 3.81
C ALA A 40 2.96 -11.48 3.22
N ALA A 41 4.07 -12.05 3.68
CA ALA A 41 4.51 -13.38 3.27
C ALA A 41 3.50 -14.48 3.64
N ALA A 42 2.91 -14.40 4.83
CA ALA A 42 1.87 -15.34 5.27
C ALA A 42 0.52 -15.15 4.54
N HIS A 43 0.25 -13.95 4.01
CA HIS A 43 -0.96 -13.66 3.23
C HIS A 43 -0.92 -14.29 1.83
N GLY A 44 0.28 -14.53 1.29
CA GLY A 44 0.49 -15.31 0.07
C GLY A 44 0.15 -14.59 -1.24
N ASP A 45 -0.51 -13.44 -1.19
CA ASP A 45 -0.77 -12.63 -2.39
C ASP A 45 0.50 -11.93 -2.88
N ASP A 46 0.85 -12.23 -4.14
CA ASP A 46 2.00 -11.68 -4.84
C ASP A 46 2.06 -10.15 -4.82
N HIS A 47 0.91 -9.47 -4.95
CA HIS A 47 0.87 -8.01 -5.00
C HIS A 47 1.09 -7.39 -3.63
N THR A 48 0.52 -8.01 -2.59
CA THR A 48 0.71 -7.65 -1.19
C THR A 48 2.17 -7.80 -0.78
N ILE A 49 2.81 -8.90 -1.17
CA ILE A 49 4.24 -9.15 -0.88
C ILE A 49 5.11 -8.12 -1.60
N LYS A 50 4.94 -7.94 -2.91
CA LYS A 50 5.75 -7.00 -3.72
C LYS A 50 5.58 -5.55 -3.26
N PHE A 51 4.35 -5.16 -2.93
CA PHE A 51 4.07 -3.82 -2.43
C PHE A 51 4.74 -3.59 -1.07
N THR A 52 4.65 -4.58 -0.17
CA THR A 52 5.30 -4.51 1.14
C THR A 52 6.81 -4.41 1.00
N ASP A 53 7.43 -5.27 0.18
CA ASP A 53 8.88 -5.22 -0.12
C ASP A 53 9.31 -3.82 -0.59
N THR A 54 8.61 -3.27 -1.57
CA THR A 54 8.90 -1.92 -2.10
C THR A 54 8.72 -0.85 -1.03
N ALA A 55 7.63 -0.89 -0.27
CA ALA A 55 7.31 0.10 0.75
C ALA A 55 8.35 0.13 1.88
N LEU A 56 8.95 -1.02 2.20
CA LEU A 56 10.02 -1.12 3.19
C LEU A 56 11.37 -0.60 2.68
N ASP A 57 11.65 -0.76 1.39
CA ASP A 57 12.92 -0.32 0.80
C ASP A 57 12.98 1.21 0.58
N VAL A 58 11.87 1.82 0.16
CA VAL A 58 11.86 3.23 -0.31
C VAL A 58 11.09 4.19 0.59
N GLY A 59 10.38 3.69 1.60
CA GLY A 59 9.32 4.42 2.30
C GLY A 59 9.62 4.78 3.75
N ASP A 60 8.70 5.56 4.33
CA ASP A 60 8.71 5.96 5.75
C ASP A 60 7.58 5.27 6.53
N ALA A 61 7.24 5.79 7.71
CA ALA A 61 6.14 5.27 8.52
C ALA A 61 4.79 5.25 7.78
N THR A 62 4.55 6.16 6.84
CA THR A 62 3.35 6.18 6.00
C THR A 62 3.35 5.01 5.03
N ALA A 63 4.50 4.70 4.43
CA ALA A 63 4.64 3.55 3.54
C ALA A 63 4.45 2.23 4.28
N LEU A 64 5.00 2.10 5.50
CA LEU A 64 4.79 0.94 6.36
C LEU A 64 3.29 0.75 6.70
N ALA A 65 2.59 1.84 7.05
CA ALA A 65 1.15 1.80 7.30
C ALA A 65 0.36 1.41 6.04
N ALA A 66 0.75 1.91 4.86
CA ALA A 66 0.15 1.51 3.59
C ALA A 66 0.38 0.01 3.29
N ALA A 67 1.57 -0.51 3.59
CA ALA A 67 1.89 -1.92 3.41
C ALA A 67 1.02 -2.82 4.30
N LEU A 68 0.90 -2.47 5.59
CA LEU A 68 -0.03 -3.14 6.50
C LEU A 68 -1.47 -3.08 5.99
N ARG A 69 -1.89 -1.92 5.50
CA ARG A 69 -3.24 -1.75 4.95
C ARG A 69 -3.48 -2.58 3.69
N SER A 70 -2.46 -2.83 2.88
CA SER A 70 -2.57 -3.69 1.69
C SER A 70 -2.88 -5.14 2.06
N VAL A 71 -2.28 -5.66 3.14
CA VAL A 71 -2.56 -7.00 3.68
C VAL A 71 -4.03 -7.15 4.07
N GLU A 72 -4.64 -6.08 4.58
CA GLU A 72 -6.05 -6.09 5.00
C GLU A 72 -7.04 -5.92 3.84
N LEU A 73 -6.64 -5.21 2.78
CA LEU A 73 -7.51 -4.87 1.66
C LEU A 73 -7.50 -5.93 0.56
N ASN A 74 -6.38 -6.61 0.37
CA ASN A 74 -6.22 -7.60 -0.69
C ASN A 74 -6.77 -8.96 -0.22
N PRO A 75 -7.43 -9.72 -1.12
CA PRO A 75 -7.85 -11.07 -0.80
C PRO A 75 -6.61 -11.99 -0.63
N PRO A 76 -6.53 -12.80 0.44
CA PRO A 76 -5.42 -13.72 0.64
C PRO A 76 -5.44 -14.87 -0.35
N VAL A 77 -4.25 -15.39 -0.66
CA VAL A 77 -4.08 -16.64 -1.41
C VAL A 77 -3.90 -17.76 -0.37
N LEU A 78 -4.74 -18.79 -0.47
CA LEU A 78 -4.89 -19.89 0.51
C LEU A 78 -3.58 -20.51 1.01
#